data_AF-A0A521UQP9-F1
#
_entry.id   AF-A0A521UQP9-F1
#
_cell.length_a   1.000
_cell.length_b   1.000
_cell.length_c   1.000
_cell.angle_alpha   90.00
_cell.angle_beta   90.00
_cell.angle_gamma   90.00
#
_symmetry.space_group_name_H-M   'P 1'
#
loop_
_entity.id
_entity.type
_entity.pdbx_description
1 polymer ?
#
loop_
_entity_poly.entity_id
_entity_poly.type
_entity_poly.pdbx_seq_one_letter_code
_entity_poly.pdbx_strand_id
1 'polypeptide(L)'
;MFRALSAAMAAALVLVGAPAGAAAVDPSLGDGGVSDFYVWNGPLPSRPGRMLRTEPLPEKLLLASAGQGLRILHTTTDGLDGRSRTYASGALFLPKGQAP
;
A
#
# COMPACT_ATOMS: atom_id res chain seq x y z
N MET A 1 28.77 39.39 48.73
CA MET A 1 27.35 39.42 49.14
C MET A 1 26.53 38.64 48.10
N PHE A 2 25.68 37.69 48.54
CA PHE A 2 24.67 36.88 47.80
C PHE A 2 25.18 35.97 46.65
N ARG A 3 25.46 34.67 46.85
CA ARG A 3 24.58 33.46 46.93
C ARG A 3 23.67 33.20 45.71
N ALA A 4 24.04 32.12 44.99
CA ALA A 4 23.20 31.03 44.45
C ALA A 4 22.30 31.35 43.23
N LEU A 5 22.01 30.44 42.29
CA LEU A 5 21.39 29.14 42.50
C LEU A 5 21.48 28.27 41.22
N SER A 6 21.96 27.04 41.40
CA SER A 6 21.51 25.78 40.78
C SER A 6 21.27 25.68 39.27
N ALA A 7 22.21 25.00 38.61
CA ALA A 7 21.95 24.21 37.42
C ALA A 7 20.95 23.08 37.73
N ALA A 8 19.87 22.99 36.97
CA ALA A 8 18.99 21.83 36.95
C ALA A 8 18.86 21.35 35.50
N MET A 9 19.77 20.46 35.12
CA MET A 9 19.71 19.74 33.84
C MET A 9 18.66 18.63 33.98
N ALA A 10 17.46 18.88 33.49
CA ALA A 10 16.42 17.86 33.40
C ALA A 10 16.78 16.89 32.26
N ALA A 11 17.40 15.76 32.60
CA ALA A 11 17.57 14.65 31.66
C ALA A 11 16.21 13.95 31.49
N ALA A 12 15.49 14.29 30.42
CA ALA A 12 14.30 13.55 30.01
C ALA A 12 14.75 12.21 29.40
N LEU A 13 14.48 11.11 30.11
CA LEU A 13 14.70 9.76 29.61
C LEU A 13 13.63 9.44 28.54
N VAL A 14 13.99 9.62 27.27
CA VAL A 14 13.14 9.17 26.15
C VAL A 14 13.24 7.65 26.09
N LEU A 15 12.24 6.93 26.60
CA LEU A 15 12.06 5.52 26.26
C LEU A 15 11.71 5.44 24.77
N VAL A 16 12.72 5.13 23.95
CA VAL A 16 12.47 4.65 22.59
C VAL A 16 11.85 3.27 22.74
N GLY A 17 10.52 3.19 22.61
CA GLY A 17 9.82 1.93 22.50
C GLY A 17 10.37 1.16 21.30
N ALA A 18 11.02 0.03 21.55
CA ALA A 18 11.41 -0.87 20.48
C ALA A 18 10.16 -1.24 19.66
N PRO A 19 10.22 -1.26 18.33
CA PRO A 19 9.09 -1.75 17.56
C PRO A 19 8.87 -3.21 17.98
N ALA A 20 7.73 -3.48 18.60
CA ALA A 20 7.30 -4.84 18.85
C ALA A 20 7.20 -5.50 17.47
N GLY A 21 8.12 -6.42 17.18
CA GLY A 21 8.08 -7.18 15.92
C GLY A 21 6.72 -7.85 15.81
N ALA A 22 6.03 -7.63 14.69
CA ALA A 22 4.76 -8.30 14.43
C ALA A 22 4.97 -9.82 14.55
N ALA A 23 4.15 -10.49 15.34
CA ALA A 23 4.19 -11.94 15.44
C ALA A 23 3.99 -12.55 14.04
N ALA A 24 4.75 -13.60 13.73
CA ALA A 24 4.56 -14.34 12.49
C ALA A 24 3.12 -14.88 12.43
N VAL A 25 2.41 -14.57 11.36
CA VAL A 25 1.03 -15.02 11.14
C VAL A 25 1.08 -16.47 10.65
N ASP A 26 0.35 -17.37 11.29
CA ASP A 26 0.15 -18.74 10.78
C ASP A 26 -0.77 -18.67 9.54
N PRO A 27 -0.28 -19.00 8.34
CA PRO A 27 -1.05 -18.88 7.11
C PRO A 27 -2.22 -19.88 7.03
N SER A 28 -2.27 -20.88 7.92
CA SER A 28 -3.41 -21.80 8.01
C SER A 28 -4.63 -21.19 8.72
N LEU A 29 -4.45 -20.05 9.39
CA LEU A 29 -5.51 -19.31 10.05
C LEU A 29 -6.00 -18.16 9.13
N GLY A 30 -7.30 -18.15 8.82
CA GLY A 30 -7.92 -17.13 7.96
C GLY A 30 -8.05 -17.56 6.50
N ASP A 31 -7.97 -16.59 5.59
CA ASP A 31 -8.12 -16.80 4.13
C ASP A 31 -6.78 -17.03 3.41
N GLY A 32 -5.68 -17.13 4.15
CA GLY A 32 -4.32 -17.26 3.60
C GLY A 32 -3.69 -15.93 3.19
N GLY A 33 -4.34 -14.79 3.48
CA GLY A 33 -3.82 -13.45 3.23
C GLY A 33 -4.05 -12.95 1.80
N VAL A 34 -3.38 -11.83 1.47
CA VAL A 34 -3.50 -11.18 0.16
C VAL A 34 -2.23 -11.39 -0.67
N SER A 35 -2.39 -11.51 -1.99
CA SER A 35 -1.26 -11.61 -2.93
C SER A 35 -0.34 -10.39 -2.85
N ASP A 36 0.98 -10.61 -2.93
CA ASP A 36 2.02 -9.55 -3.02
C ASP A 36 1.79 -8.55 -4.16
N PHE A 37 0.95 -8.91 -5.13
CA PHE A 37 0.48 -8.00 -6.17
C PHE A 37 -0.12 -6.70 -5.60
N TYR A 38 -0.87 -6.80 -4.49
CA TYR A 38 -1.60 -5.68 -3.89
C TYR A 38 -0.72 -4.81 -2.97
N VAL A 39 0.53 -5.20 -2.74
CA VAL A 39 1.46 -4.49 -1.89
C VAL A 39 2.38 -3.59 -2.74
N TRP A 40 2.35 -2.29 -2.47
CA TRP A 40 3.25 -1.31 -3.09
C TRP A 40 4.13 -0.65 -2.04
N ASN A 41 5.43 -0.96 -2.10
CA ASN A 41 6.44 -0.41 -1.18
C ASN A 41 7.25 0.73 -1.81
N GLY A 42 6.93 1.11 -3.04
CA GLY A 42 7.63 2.17 -3.77
C GLY A 42 7.07 3.57 -3.49
N PRO A 43 7.76 4.64 -3.92
CA PRO A 43 7.19 5.98 -3.87
C PRO A 43 5.97 6.06 -4.80
N LEU A 44 4.95 6.81 -4.38
CA LEU A 44 3.81 7.10 -5.25
C LEU A 44 4.13 8.27 -6.18
N PRO A 45 3.88 8.18 -7.50
CA PRO A 45 3.97 9.31 -8.41
C PRO A 45 3.09 10.50 -8.00
N SER A 46 3.66 11.71 -8.07
CA SER A 46 3.00 12.97 -8.46
C SER A 46 1.48 13.08 -8.45
N ARG A 47 0.91 12.45 -9.47
CA ARG A 47 -0.45 12.65 -9.97
C ARG A 47 -1.21 11.33 -9.87
N PRO A 48 -2.52 11.37 -9.59
CA PRO A 48 -3.38 10.18 -9.69
C PRO A 48 -3.45 9.66 -11.14
N GLY A 49 -4.00 8.46 -11.32
CA GLY A 49 -4.18 7.82 -12.63
C GLY A 49 -2.91 7.23 -13.26
N ARG A 50 -1.80 7.10 -12.52
CA ARG A 50 -0.57 6.46 -13.00
C ARG A 50 -0.56 4.97 -12.68
N MET A 51 -0.22 4.17 -13.68
CA MET A 51 -0.03 2.73 -13.53
C MET A 51 1.23 2.43 -12.71
N LEU A 52 1.11 1.56 -11.72
CA LEU A 52 2.20 1.08 -10.87
C LEU A 52 2.61 -0.35 -11.23
N ARG A 53 1.62 -1.23 -11.45
CA ARG A 53 1.85 -2.64 -11.76
C ARG A 53 0.69 -3.21 -12.57
N THR A 54 1.01 -4.14 -13.45
CA THR A 54 0.04 -4.91 -14.24
C THR A 54 0.49 -6.37 -14.28
N GLU A 55 -0.44 -7.29 -14.07
CA GLU A 55 -0.21 -8.72 -14.26
C GLU A 55 -1.44 -9.38 -14.90
N PRO A 56 -1.29 -10.50 -15.63
CA PRO A 56 -2.43 -11.28 -16.09
C PRO A 56 -3.34 -11.72 -14.94
N LEU A 57 -4.65 -11.70 -15.17
CA LEU A 57 -5.58 -12.38 -14.28
C LEU A 57 -5.44 -13.91 -14.45
N PRO A 58 -5.58 -14.70 -13.37
CA PRO A 58 -5.75 -16.14 -13.49
C PRO A 58 -6.92 -16.47 -14.42
N GLU A 59 -6.75 -17.47 -15.29
CA GLU A 59 -7.75 -17.83 -16.31
C GLU A 59 -9.16 -18.07 -15.72
N LYS A 60 -9.23 -18.66 -14.52
CA LYS A 60 -10.50 -18.88 -13.80
C LYS A 60 -11.29 -17.60 -13.45
N LEU A 61 -10.63 -16.44 -13.48
CA LEU A 61 -11.23 -15.13 -13.22
C LEU A 61 -11.48 -14.33 -14.52
N LEU A 62 -11.14 -14.90 -15.67
CA LEU A 62 -11.33 -14.25 -16.96
C LEU A 62 -12.81 -14.35 -17.39
N LEU A 63 -13.37 -13.24 -17.84
CA LEU A 63 -14.71 -13.25 -18.44
C LEU A 63 -14.66 -13.96 -19.80
N ALA A 64 -15.65 -14.81 -20.10
CA ALA A 64 -15.68 -15.59 -21.35
C ALA A 64 -15.66 -14.73 -22.64
N SER A 65 -16.17 -13.51 -22.55
CA SER A 65 -16.16 -12.52 -23.64
C SER A 65 -14.87 -11.71 -23.74
N ALA A 66 -14.01 -11.72 -22.71
CA ALA A 66 -12.75 -11.00 -22.73
C ALA A 66 -11.70 -11.73 -23.58
N GLY A 67 -10.91 -10.96 -24.34
CA GLY A 67 -9.70 -11.47 -25.00
C GLY A 67 -8.50 -11.48 -24.06
N GLN A 68 -8.49 -10.58 -23.08
CA GLN A 68 -7.44 -10.49 -22.06
C GLN A 68 -8.02 -9.96 -20.75
N GLY A 69 -7.53 -10.47 -19.64
CA GLY A 69 -7.82 -9.97 -18.30
C GLY A 69 -6.53 -9.61 -17.58
N LEU A 70 -6.51 -8.43 -16.97
CA LEU A 70 -5.37 -7.90 -16.24
C LEU A 70 -5.81 -7.50 -14.85
N ARG A 71 -5.01 -7.84 -13.83
CA ARG A 71 -5.05 -7.14 -12.55
C ARG A 71 -4.09 -5.96 -12.64
N ILE A 72 -4.54 -4.80 -12.20
CA ILE A 72 -3.79 -3.55 -12.26
C ILE A 72 -3.69 -2.93 -10.87
N LEU A 73 -2.61 -2.20 -10.63
CA LEU A 73 -2.40 -1.32 -9.48
C LEU A 73 -2.12 0.08 -10.01
N HIS A 74 -2.87 1.07 -9.57
CA HIS A 74 -2.75 2.44 -10.05
C HIS A 74 -2.88 3.45 -8.91
N THR A 75 -2.25 4.61 -9.06
CA THR A 75 -2.38 5.72 -8.09
C THR A 75 -3.77 6.33 -8.16
N THR A 76 -4.32 6.72 -7.02
CA THR A 76 -5.57 7.47 -6.92
C THR A 76 -5.46 8.54 -5.81
N THR A 77 -6.48 9.39 -5.72
CA THR A 77 -6.64 10.31 -4.59
C THR A 77 -7.41 9.59 -3.48
N ASP A 78 -6.99 9.76 -2.24
CA ASP A 78 -7.68 9.19 -1.08
C ASP A 78 -9.10 9.77 -0.98
N GLY A 79 -10.08 8.88 -0.86
CA GLY A 79 -11.49 9.25 -0.78
C GLY A 79 -11.90 9.82 0.58
N LEU A 80 -11.10 9.66 1.62
CA LEU A 80 -11.40 10.17 2.97
C LEU A 80 -11.11 11.66 3.11
N ASP A 81 -9.97 12.13 2.59
CA ASP A 81 -9.57 13.53 2.68
C ASP A 81 -9.62 14.28 1.33
N GLY A 82 -9.79 13.56 0.22
CA GLY A 82 -9.85 14.10 -1.14
C GLY A 82 -8.55 14.75 -1.61
N ARG A 83 -7.42 14.54 -0.92
CA ARG A 83 -6.17 15.28 -1.12
C ARG A 83 -4.94 14.37 -1.11
N SER A 84 -4.87 13.43 -0.18
CA SER A 84 -3.73 12.53 -0.06
C SER A 84 -3.63 11.60 -1.26
N ARG A 85 -2.40 11.21 -1.61
CA ARG A 85 -2.19 10.18 -2.61
C ARG A 85 -2.26 8.80 -1.98
N THR A 86 -2.94 7.91 -2.68
CA THR A 86 -2.95 6.48 -2.38
C THR A 86 -2.88 5.68 -3.67
N TYR A 87 -3.04 4.36 -3.58
CA TYR A 87 -3.15 3.49 -4.73
C TYR A 87 -4.31 2.51 -4.53
N ALA A 88 -4.87 2.05 -5.65
CA ALA A 88 -5.97 1.10 -5.68
C ALA A 88 -5.71 0.04 -6.74
N SER A 89 -6.33 -1.13 -6.55
CA SER A 89 -6.32 -2.19 -7.54
C SER A 89 -7.57 -2.17 -8.41
N GLY A 90 -7.47 -2.75 -9.61
CA GLY A 90 -8.63 -2.98 -10.47
C GLY A 90 -8.42 -4.23 -11.35
N ALA A 91 -9.52 -4.68 -11.96
CA ALA A 91 -9.50 -5.68 -13.02
C ALA A 91 -9.83 -4.99 -14.35
N LEU A 92 -8.95 -5.12 -15.33
CA LEU A 92 -9.13 -4.58 -16.69
C LEU A 92 -9.36 -5.75 -17.64
N PHE A 93 -10.52 -5.75 -18.31
CA PHE A 93 -10.88 -6.73 -19.32
C PHE A 93 -10.87 -6.06 -20.69
N LEU A 94 -10.01 -6.53 -21.57
CA LEU A 94 -9.95 -6.05 -22.95
C LEU A 94 -10.80 -6.97 -23.84
N PRO A 95 -11.59 -6.41 -24.77
CA PRO A 95 -12.41 -7.21 -25.67
C PRO A 95 -11.54 -8.05 -26.60
N LYS A 96 -12.14 -9.10 -27.16
CA LYS A 96 -11.52 -9.86 -28.26
C LYS A 96 -11.42 -8.98 -29.51
N GLY A 97 -10.41 -9.23 -30.34
CA GLY A 97 -10.18 -8.52 -31.60
C GLY A 97 -8.98 -7.58 -31.55
N GLN A 98 -8.74 -6.89 -32.67
CA GLN A 98 -7.66 -5.91 -32.77
C GLN A 98 -8.07 -4.63 -32.02
N ALA A 99 -7.19 -4.11 -31.16
CA ALA A 99 -7.34 -2.76 -30.64
C ALA A 99 -7.27 -1.75 -31.80
N PRO A 100 -8.05 -0.65 -31.75
CA PRO A 100 -7.95 0.43 -32.72
C PRO A 100 -6.59 1.15 -32.67
#